data_AF-A0A7U9XIP0-F1
#
_entry.id   AF-A0A7U9XIP0-F1
#
_cell.length_a   1.000
_cell.length_b   1.000
_cell.length_c   1.000
_cell.angle_alpha   90.00
_cell.angle_beta   90.00
_cell.angle_gamma   90.00
#
_symmetry.space_group_name_H-M   'P 1'
#
loop_
_entity.id
_entity.type
_entity.pdbx_description
1 polymer ?
#
loop_
_entity_poly.entity_id
_entity_poly.type
_entity_poly.pdbx_seq_one_letter_code
_entity_poly.pdbx_strand_id
1 'polypeptide(L)'
;MFSNRLNETRKAKGFTAQNMADQLGLTLRSYQFYESGKRSPSLDTLVKIANILDVSIDYLLCRDDFLQSRGVSFDGHLIDPPRNPIK
;
A
#
# COMPACT_ATOMS: atom_id res chain seq x y z
N MET A 1 8.69 4.19 -8.96
CA MET A 1 8.63 2.80 -8.46
C MET A 1 7.42 2.62 -7.54
N PHE A 2 7.41 3.19 -6.32
CA PHE A 2 6.24 3.19 -5.43
C PHE A 2 4.94 3.66 -6.11
N SER A 3 4.99 4.81 -6.78
CA SER A 3 3.85 5.44 -7.45
C SER A 3 3.18 4.53 -8.49
N ASN A 4 3.99 3.80 -9.28
CA ASN A 4 3.50 2.89 -10.31
C ASN A 4 2.86 1.66 -9.65
N ARG A 5 3.55 1.07 -8.67
CA ARG A 5 3.03 -0.10 -7.93
C ARG A 5 1.72 0.21 -7.23
N LEU A 6 1.63 1.36 -6.55
CA LEU A 6 0.39 1.82 -5.93
C LEU A 6 -0.77 1.90 -6.94
N ASN A 7 -0.53 2.48 -8.12
CA ASN A 7 -1.54 2.63 -9.16
C ASN A 7 -1.99 1.27 -9.72
N GLU A 8 -1.04 0.39 -10.02
CA GLU A 8 -1.29 -0.97 -10.52
C GLU A 8 -2.06 -1.81 -9.50
N THR A 9 -1.62 -1.82 -8.24
CA THR A 9 -2.28 -2.56 -7.15
C THR A 9 -3.69 -2.02 -6.91
N ARG A 10 -3.88 -0.69 -6.89
CA ARG A 10 -5.21 -0.09 -6.75
C ARG A 10 -6.16 -0.59 -7.85
N LYS A 11 -5.71 -0.54 -9.11
CA LYS A 11 -6.50 -0.99 -10.25
C LYS A 11 -6.81 -2.48 -10.18
N ALA A 12 -5.83 -3.31 -9.82
CA ALA A 12 -6.01 -4.75 -9.67
C ALA A 12 -7.01 -5.12 -8.56
N LYS A 13 -7.06 -4.32 -7.48
CA LYS A 13 -8.02 -4.47 -6.38
C LYS A 13 -9.39 -3.82 -6.67
N GLY A 14 -9.60 -3.27 -7.87
CA GLY A 14 -10.89 -2.71 -8.30
C GLY A 14 -11.24 -1.35 -7.69
N PHE A 15 -10.30 -0.67 -7.03
CA PHE A 15 -10.55 0.64 -6.42
C PHE A 15 -10.40 1.77 -7.43
N THR A 16 -11.29 2.76 -7.38
CA THR A 16 -11.08 4.03 -8.10
C THR A 16 -10.19 4.98 -7.29
N ALA A 17 -9.51 5.92 -7.95
CA ALA A 17 -8.72 6.94 -7.25
C ALA A 17 -9.59 7.81 -6.32
N GLN A 18 -10.85 8.04 -6.69
CA GLN A 18 -11.82 8.74 -5.84
C GLN A 18 -12.14 7.94 -4.59
N ASN A 19 -12.45 6.64 -4.73
CA ASN A 19 -12.75 5.78 -3.60
C ASN A 19 -11.59 5.71 -2.59
N MET A 20 -10.34 5.63 -3.07
CA MET A 20 -9.17 5.69 -2.20
C MET A 20 -9.04 7.05 -1.48
N ALA A 21 -9.26 8.15 -2.19
CA ALA A 21 -9.21 9.48 -1.60
C ALA A 21 -10.27 9.63 -0.48
N ASP A 22 -11.50 9.17 -0.74
CA ASP A 22 -12.61 9.21 0.21
C ASP A 22 -12.29 8.41 1.48
N GLN A 23 -11.81 7.17 1.33
CA GLN A 23 -11.43 6.31 2.46
C GLN A 23 -10.26 6.87 3.28
N LEU A 24 -9.35 7.60 2.64
CA LEU A 24 -8.20 8.23 3.30
C LEU A 24 -8.51 9.60 3.90
N GLY A 25 -9.71 10.16 3.64
CA GLY A 25 -10.06 11.53 4.02
C GLY A 25 -9.21 12.58 3.29
N LEU A 26 -8.84 12.30 2.04
CA LEU A 26 -7.99 13.15 1.21
C LEU A 26 -8.78 13.70 0.03
N THR A 27 -8.26 14.77 -0.59
CA THR A 27 -8.77 15.18 -1.90
C THR A 27 -8.30 14.21 -2.99
N LEU A 28 -9.09 14.05 -4.06
CA LEU A 28 -8.70 13.26 -5.23
C LEU A 28 -7.32 13.66 -5.76
N ARG A 29 -7.08 14.97 -5.86
CA ARG A 29 -5.79 15.52 -6.32
C ARG A 29 -4.64 15.10 -5.42
N SER A 30 -4.83 15.12 -4.11
CA SER A 30 -3.79 14.68 -3.15
C SER A 30 -3.44 13.21 -3.37
N TYR A 31 -4.44 12.35 -3.57
CA TYR A 31 -4.21 10.93 -3.85
C TYR A 31 -3.51 10.72 -5.22
N GLN A 32 -3.92 11.43 -6.27
CA GLN A 32 -3.27 11.39 -7.58
C GLN A 32 -1.82 11.85 -7.56
N PHE A 33 -1.44 12.74 -6.62
CA PHE A 33 -0.03 13.11 -6.43
C PHE A 33 0.83 11.95 -5.91
N TYR A 34 0.24 11.01 -5.17
CA TYR A 34 0.93 9.78 -4.77
C TYR A 34 1.13 8.86 -5.98
N GLU A 35 0.09 8.64 -6.78
CA GLU A 35 0.17 7.75 -7.96
C GLU A 35 1.03 8.33 -9.10
N SER A 36 1.23 9.65 -9.13
CA SER A 36 2.15 10.31 -10.07
C SER A 36 3.55 10.52 -9.52
N GLY A 37 3.81 10.18 -8.25
CA GLY A 37 5.10 10.37 -7.60
C GLY A 37 5.47 11.82 -7.29
N LYS A 38 4.54 12.77 -7.48
CA LYS A 38 4.74 14.19 -7.15
C LYS A 38 4.82 14.46 -5.65
N ARG A 39 4.21 13.58 -4.85
CA ARG A 39 4.22 13.66 -3.39
C ARG A 39 4.28 12.25 -2.81
N SER A 40 4.90 12.13 -1.63
CA SER A 40 4.86 10.89 -0.85
C SER A 40 3.77 10.96 0.24
N PRO A 41 3.08 9.85 0.53
CA PRO A 41 2.20 9.77 1.70
C PRO A 41 3.01 9.88 2.99
N SER A 42 2.38 10.30 4.08
CA SER A 42 2.95 10.12 5.43
C SER A 42 2.98 8.64 5.79
N LEU A 43 3.73 8.27 6.83
CA LEU A 43 3.77 6.89 7.32
C LEU A 43 2.38 6.39 7.70
N ASP A 44 1.58 7.20 8.40
CA ASP A 44 0.21 6.83 8.78
C ASP A 44 -0.68 6.60 7.56
N THR A 45 -0.57 7.46 6.55
CA THR A 45 -1.32 7.30 5.29
C THR A 45 -0.85 6.07 4.52
N LEU A 46 0.45 5.78 4.51
CA LEU A 46 1.00 4.59 3.88
C LEU A 46 0.47 3.31 4.52
N VAL A 47 0.40 3.26 5.86
CA VAL A 47 -0.22 2.14 6.59
C VAL A 47 -1.69 1.99 6.22
N LYS A 48 -2.46 3.08 6.15
CA LYS A 48 -3.86 3.04 5.72
C LYS A 48 -4.03 2.54 4.29
N ILE A 49 -3.19 3.01 3.37
CA ILE A 49 -3.20 2.56 1.97
C ILE A 49 -2.96 1.04 1.91
N ALA A 50 -1.94 0.55 2.63
CA ALA A 50 -1.62 -0.88 2.70
C ALA A 50 -2.80 -1.71 3.23
N ASN A 51 -3.44 -1.25 4.31
CA ASN A 51 -4.62 -1.92 4.87
C ASN A 51 -5.83 -1.92 3.91
N ILE A 52 -6.12 -0.80 3.24
CA ILE A 52 -7.26 -0.70 2.30
C ILE A 52 -7.05 -1.62 1.10
N LEU A 53 -5.82 -1.66 0.57
CA LEU A 53 -5.46 -2.49 -0.57
C LEU A 53 -5.19 -3.95 -0.18
N ASP A 54 -5.17 -4.27 1.11
CA ASP A 54 -4.85 -5.60 1.66
C ASP A 54 -3.54 -6.14 1.07
N VAL A 55 -2.46 -5.39 1.30
CA VAL A 55 -1.08 -5.70 0.89
C VAL A 55 -0.09 -5.18 1.94
N SER A 56 1.13 -5.71 1.97
CA SER A 56 2.18 -5.20 2.85
C SER A 56 2.76 -3.87 2.37
N ILE A 57 3.29 -3.09 3.31
CA ILE A 57 4.02 -1.84 2.99
C ILE A 57 5.28 -2.16 2.20
N ASP A 58 5.99 -3.24 2.54
CA ASP A 58 7.18 -3.67 1.81
C ASP A 58 6.87 -3.98 0.35
N TYR A 59 5.74 -4.63 0.07
CA TYR A 59 5.27 -4.82 -1.29
C TYR A 59 5.08 -3.46 -1.98
N LEU A 60 4.31 -2.53 -1.40
CA LEU A 60 4.09 -1.20 -1.99
C LEU A 60 5.39 -0.43 -2.25
N LEU A 61 6.38 -0.57 -1.37
CA LEU A 61 7.69 0.07 -1.46
C LEU A 61 8.69 -0.65 -2.37
N CYS A 62 8.27 -1.69 -3.10
CA CYS A 62 9.12 -2.47 -4.00
C CYS A 62 10.28 -3.19 -3.31
N ARG A 63 10.04 -3.76 -2.12
CA ARG A 63 11.04 -4.53 -1.35
C ARG A 63 10.86 -6.05 -1.43
N ASP A 64 9.95 -6.52 -2.28
CA ASP A 64 9.69 -7.93 -2.55
C ASP A 64 10.96 -8.68 -3.00
N ASP A 65 11.73 -8.14 -3.95
CA ASP A 65 12.97 -8.78 -4.41
C ASP A 65 14.01 -8.91 -3.28
N PHE A 66 14.10 -7.87 -2.44
CA PHE A 66 14.98 -7.87 -1.27
C PHE A 66 14.58 -8.96 -0.27
N LEU A 67 13.29 -9.10 0.00
CA LEU A 67 12.76 -10.11 0.93
C LEU A 67 12.94 -11.52 0.39
N GLN A 68 12.66 -11.73 -0.90
CA GLN A 68 12.91 -13.01 -1.58
C GLN A 68 14.39 -13.41 -1.52
N SER A 69 15.32 -12.46 -1.71
CA SER A 69 16.76 -12.73 -1.63
C SER A 69 17.23 -13.21 -0.25
N ARG A 70 16.46 -12.91 0.80
CA ARG A 70 16.72 -13.32 2.18
C ARG A 70 16.01 -14.61 2.56
N GLY A 71 15.33 -15.27 1.62
CA GLY A 71 14.53 -16.46 1.89
C GLY A 71 13.28 -16.16 2.73
N VAL A 72 12.82 -14.91 2.78
CA VAL A 72 11.57 -14.54 3.45
C VAL A 72 10.45 -14.75 2.44
N SER A 73 9.68 -15.83 2.58
CA SER A 73 8.43 -15.99 1.84
C SER A 73 7.33 -15.18 2.53
N PHE A 74 6.69 -14.28 1.77
CA PHE A 74 5.39 -13.72 2.13
C PHE A 74 4.32 -14.67 1.59
N ASP A 75 4.12 -15.80 2.28
CA ASP A 75 3.00 -16.68 1.99
C ASP A 75 1.73 -16.07 2.60
N GLY A 76 1.02 -15.23 1.85
CA GLY A 76 -0.19 -14.57 2.34
C GLY A 76 -0.98 -13.88 1.23
N HIS A 77 -1.72 -14.62 0.41
CA HIS A 77 -3.15 -14.74 0.70
C HIS A 77 -3.40 -15.09 2.18
N LEU A 78 -3.70 -14.04 2.97
CA LEU A 78 -4.18 -14.06 4.34
C LEU A 78 -3.17 -14.44 5.45
N ILE A 79 -3.14 -13.57 6.46
CA ILE A 79 -2.56 -13.70 7.80
C ILE A 79 -1.09 -13.23 7.91
N ASP A 80 -0.93 -11.91 8.08
CA ASP A 80 0.14 -11.42 8.96
C ASP A 80 0.00 -12.16 10.31
N PRO A 81 1.10 -12.61 10.96
CA PRO A 81 1.04 -13.17 12.30
C PRO A 81 0.28 -12.19 13.21
N PRO A 82 -0.52 -12.68 14.19
CA PRO A 82 -1.39 -11.84 14.99
C PRO A 82 -0.58 -10.65 15.49
N ARG A 83 -0.93 -9.46 14.98
CA ARG A 83 -0.36 -8.21 15.43
C ARG A 83 -0.66 -8.19 16.91
N ASN A 84 0.37 -8.44 17.72
CA ASN A 84 0.26 -8.57 19.17
C ASN A 84 -0.62 -7.41 19.66
N PRO A 85 -1.76 -7.68 20.32
CA PRO A 85 -2.60 -6.60 20.80
C PRO A 85 -1.72 -5.69 21.66
N ILE A 86 -1.69 -4.42 21.29
CA ILE A 86 -0.98 -3.38 22.03
C ILE A 86 -1.50 -3.48 23.47
N LYS A 87 -0.61 -3.84 24.40
CA LYS A 87 -0.88 -3.79 25.83
C LYS A 87 -1.23 -2.38 26.27
#